data_AF-A0AAJ5F3P1-F1
#
_entry.id   AF-A0AAJ5F3P1-F1
#
_cell.length_a   1.000
_cell.length_b   1.000
_cell.length_c   1.000
_cell.angle_alpha   90.00
_cell.angle_beta   90.00
_cell.angle_gamma   90.00
#
_symmetry.space_group_name_H-M   'P 1'
#
loop_
_entity.id
_entity.type
_entity.pdbx_description
1 polymer ?
#
loop_
_entity_poly.entity_id
_entity_poly.type
_entity_poly.pdbx_seq_one_letter_code
_entity_poly.pdbx_strand_id
1 'polypeptide(L)'
;MMPHMKRAPLLTLLLALGTPAADARVRLGEPLPAHPWMTPDREVIVVYSHDCGDLGELWGAVLAAGLPVRAVNAEDVAAPAPSGVNVWRGPEATAFARALHVGAYPTVLLVQGGRVLNAWEGNFGGDLGLAPRS
;
A
#
# COMPACT_ATOMS: atom_id res chain seq x y z
N MET A 1 -15.07 27.99 18.32
CA MET A 1 -15.11 26.52 18.34
C MET A 1 -15.69 26.07 16.99
N MET A 2 -14.83 25.81 16.01
CA MET A 2 -15.25 25.34 14.68
C MET A 2 -14.96 23.84 14.60
N PRO A 3 -15.88 23.02 14.07
CA PRO A 3 -15.66 21.58 13.95
C PRO A 3 -14.51 21.38 12.97
N HIS A 4 -13.39 20.85 13.47
CA HIS A 4 -12.28 20.44 12.62
C HIS A 4 -12.82 19.32 11.74
N MET A 5 -13.10 19.62 10.47
CA MET A 5 -13.48 18.63 9.48
C MET A 5 -12.38 17.59 9.43
N LYS A 6 -12.61 16.43 10.06
CA LYS A 6 -11.81 15.23 9.86
C LYS A 6 -11.95 14.87 8.39
N ARG A 7 -11.03 15.38 7.55
CA ARG A 7 -10.89 14.94 6.16
C ARG A 7 -10.83 13.43 6.21
N ALA A 8 -11.73 12.73 5.51
CA ALA A 8 -11.77 11.29 5.46
C ALA A 8 -10.54 10.81 4.67
N PRO A 9 -9.42 10.51 5.34
CA PRO A 9 -8.13 10.37 4.66
C PRO A 9 -8.08 9.06 3.86
N LEU A 10 -8.89 8.07 4.28
CA LEU A 10 -9.19 6.87 3.52
C LEU A 10 -9.96 7.16 2.23
N LEU A 11 -10.89 8.12 2.19
CA LEU A 11 -11.62 8.43 0.96
C LEU A 11 -10.67 9.02 -0.08
N THR A 12 -9.74 9.89 0.33
CA THR A 12 -8.69 10.41 -0.55
C THR A 12 -7.81 9.28 -1.07
N LEU A 13 -7.41 8.33 -0.20
CA LEU A 13 -6.67 7.15 -0.65
C LEU A 13 -7.47 6.31 -1.65
N LEU A 14 -8.75 6.04 -1.38
CA LEU A 14 -9.61 5.27 -2.29
C LEU A 14 -9.81 5.98 -3.64
N LEU A 15 -9.91 7.31 -3.64
CA LEU A 15 -9.98 8.11 -4.87
C LEU A 15 -8.65 8.10 -5.64
N ALA A 16 -7.53 8.21 -4.93
CA ALA A 16 -6.18 8.15 -5.49
C ALA A 16 -5.89 6.80 -6.15
N LEU A 17 -6.24 5.71 -5.46
CA LEU A 17 -6.03 4.36 -5.97
C LEU A 17 -7.03 3.98 -7.08
N GLY A 18 -8.09 4.76 -7.25
CA GLY A 18 -9.15 4.52 -8.23
C GLY A 18 -9.97 3.25 -7.94
N THR A 19 -10.76 2.85 -8.93
CA THR A 19 -11.44 1.55 -8.88
C THR A 19 -10.40 0.44 -8.96
N PRO A 20 -10.45 -0.58 -8.09
CA PRO A 20 -9.52 -1.71 -8.16
C PRO A 20 -9.54 -2.29 -9.57
N ALA A 21 -8.36 -2.56 -10.12
CA ALA A 21 -8.25 -3.23 -11.41
C ALA A 21 -9.04 -4.55 -11.33
N ALA A 22 -9.92 -4.79 -12.30
CA ALA A 22 -10.75 -6.00 -12.35
C ALA A 22 -9.92 -7.30 -12.39
N ASP A 23 -8.61 -7.18 -12.66
CA ASP A 23 -7.64 -8.26 -12.73
C ASP A 23 -6.74 -8.41 -11.49
N ALA A 24 -7.07 -7.75 -10.36
CA ALA A 24 -6.32 -7.95 -9.11
C ALA A 24 -6.34 -9.45 -8.73
N ARG A 25 -5.16 -10.04 -8.62
CA ARG A 25 -4.99 -11.48 -8.35
C ARG A 25 -4.97 -11.77 -6.85
N VAL A 26 -4.67 -10.76 -6.05
CA VAL A 26 -4.75 -10.86 -4.58
C VAL A 26 -6.18 -11.19 -4.17
N ARG A 27 -6.31 -12.25 -3.38
CA ARG A 27 -7.61 -12.73 -2.89
C ARG A 27 -8.11 -11.89 -1.72
N LEU A 28 -9.29 -11.30 -1.87
CA LEU A 28 -9.95 -10.54 -0.81
C LEU A 28 -10.51 -11.48 0.28
N GLY A 29 -10.49 -11.02 1.53
CA GLY A 29 -10.95 -11.77 2.71
C GLY A 29 -9.96 -12.80 3.25
N GLU A 30 -8.94 -13.17 2.47
CA GLU A 30 -7.87 -14.07 2.90
C GLU A 30 -6.99 -13.41 3.98
N PRO A 31 -6.46 -14.19 4.94
CA PRO A 31 -5.48 -13.70 5.89
C PRO A 31 -4.17 -13.36 5.16
N LEU A 32 -3.46 -12.36 5.70
CA LEU A 32 -2.10 -12.08 5.26
C LEU A 32 -1.20 -13.31 5.46
N PRO A 33 -0.26 -13.58 4.55
CA PRO A 33 0.79 -14.56 4.78
C PRO A 33 1.62 -14.22 6.02
N ALA A 34 2.42 -15.17 6.50
CA ALA A 34 3.29 -14.96 7.67
C ALA A 34 4.21 -13.74 7.50
N HIS A 35 4.25 -12.89 8.52
CA HIS A 35 4.97 -11.61 8.52
C HIS A 35 5.48 -11.25 9.92
N PRO A 36 6.55 -10.44 10.05
CA PRO A 36 7.23 -10.19 11.32
C PRO A 36 6.62 -9.07 12.17
N TRP A 37 5.59 -8.37 11.69
CA TRP A 37 4.96 -7.29 12.44
C TRP A 37 3.68 -7.75 13.13
N MET A 38 3.32 -7.03 14.18
CA MET A 38 1.98 -7.14 14.76
C MET A 38 0.96 -6.46 13.85
N THR A 39 -0.09 -7.20 13.54
CA THR A 39 -1.24 -6.73 12.77
C THR A 39 -2.09 -5.75 13.60
N PRO A 40 -2.22 -4.48 13.18
CA PRO A 40 -3.17 -3.54 13.78
C PRO A 40 -4.59 -3.78 13.26
N ASP A 41 -5.57 -3.07 13.82
CA ASP A 41 -6.97 -3.14 13.36
C ASP A 41 -7.11 -2.80 11.88
N ARG A 42 -6.35 -1.82 11.38
CA ARG A 42 -6.31 -1.42 9.97
C ARG A 42 -4.93 -0.91 9.58
N GLU A 43 -4.43 -1.34 8.43
CA GLU A 43 -3.15 -0.89 7.87
C GLU A 43 -3.19 -0.87 6.34
N VAL A 44 -2.21 -0.18 5.74
CA VAL A 44 -1.91 -0.24 4.32
C VAL A 44 -0.56 -0.91 4.11
N ILE A 45 -0.52 -1.89 3.21
CA ILE A 45 0.71 -2.56 2.81
C ILE A 45 1.00 -2.19 1.36
N VAL A 46 2.18 -1.66 1.10
CA VAL A 46 2.66 -1.39 -0.25
C VAL A 46 3.73 -2.43 -0.57
N VAL A 47 3.42 -3.32 -1.50
CA VAL A 47 4.34 -4.31 -2.04
C VAL A 47 4.90 -3.77 -3.34
N TYR A 48 6.22 -3.66 -3.45
CA TYR A 48 6.88 -3.05 -4.60
C TYR A 48 8.19 -3.77 -4.92
N SER A 49 8.70 -3.54 -6.14
CA SER A 49 10.02 -3.99 -6.56
C SER A 49 10.86 -2.78 -7.01
N HIS A 50 12.13 -3.03 -7.31
CA HIS A 50 13.03 -1.99 -7.81
C HIS A 50 12.66 -1.45 -9.20
N ASP A 51 11.89 -2.22 -9.98
CA ASP A 51 11.49 -1.88 -11.35
C ASP A 51 10.28 -0.92 -11.42
N CYS A 52 9.68 -0.56 -10.29
CA CYS A 52 8.49 0.29 -10.25
C CYS A 52 8.73 1.75 -10.67
N GLY A 53 9.99 2.20 -10.80
CA GLY A 53 10.31 3.60 -11.08
C GLY A 53 10.02 4.52 -9.89
N ASP A 54 9.54 5.74 -10.18
CA ASP A 54 9.23 6.73 -9.14
C ASP A 54 7.85 6.45 -8.50
N LEU A 55 7.86 6.21 -7.20
CA LEU A 55 6.68 5.94 -6.38
C LEU A 55 6.29 7.11 -5.48
N GLY A 56 6.91 8.29 -5.65
CA GLY A 56 6.75 9.44 -4.75
C GLY A 56 5.30 9.86 -4.50
N GLU A 57 4.51 9.99 -5.57
CA GLU A 57 3.09 10.34 -5.45
C GLU A 57 2.28 9.26 -4.72
N LEU A 58 2.51 7.99 -5.05
CA LEU A 58 1.87 6.86 -4.38
C LEU A 58 2.18 6.91 -2.87
N TRP A 59 3.45 7.02 -2.50
CA TRP A 59 3.85 7.11 -1.10
C TRP A 59 3.21 8.31 -0.38
N GLY A 60 3.14 9.47 -1.05
CA GLY A 60 2.43 10.64 -0.54
C GLY A 60 0.96 10.34 -0.24
N ALA A 61 0.26 9.63 -1.12
CA ALA A 61 -1.15 9.28 -0.96
C ALA A 61 -1.35 8.30 0.19
N VAL A 62 -0.49 7.28 0.27
CA VAL A 62 -0.59 6.25 1.31
C VAL A 62 -0.31 6.84 2.70
N LEU A 63 0.72 7.68 2.81
CA LEU A 63 1.05 8.33 4.08
C LEU A 63 0.00 9.36 4.50
N ALA A 64 -0.58 10.10 3.55
CA ALA A 64 -1.66 11.05 3.82
C ALA A 64 -2.95 10.37 4.32
N ALA A 65 -3.11 9.07 4.09
CA ALA A 65 -4.24 8.28 4.58
C ALA A 65 -4.28 8.15 6.12
N GLY A 66 -3.17 8.44 6.81
CA GLY A 66 -3.10 8.41 8.27
C GLY A 66 -3.24 7.00 8.88
N LEU A 67 -3.08 5.96 8.07
CA LEU A 67 -3.06 4.57 8.51
C LEU A 67 -1.60 4.12 8.73
N PRO A 68 -1.35 3.11 9.58
CA PRO A 68 -0.06 2.42 9.61
C PRO A 68 0.30 1.93 8.20
N VAL A 69 1.51 2.24 7.74
CA VAL A 69 2.00 1.85 6.41
C VAL A 69 3.13 0.84 6.56
N ARG A 70 3.06 -0.26 5.82
CA ARG A 70 4.13 -1.25 5.67
C ARG A 70 4.68 -1.20 4.25
N ALA A 71 5.99 -1.04 4.12
CA ALA A 71 6.67 -1.18 2.84
C ALA A 71 7.28 -2.59 2.76
N VAL A 72 6.91 -3.34 1.73
CA VAL A 72 7.43 -4.68 1.45
C VAL A 72 8.13 -4.64 0.11
N ASN A 73 9.45 -4.79 0.14
CA ASN A 73 10.21 -5.01 -1.08
C ASN A 73 10.14 -6.50 -1.43
N ALA A 74 9.50 -6.80 -2.56
CA ALA A 74 9.29 -8.15 -3.04
C ALA A 74 10.57 -8.80 -3.60
N GLU A 75 11.67 -8.05 -3.70
CA GLU A 75 12.93 -8.49 -4.23
C GLU A 75 14.10 -8.10 -3.31
N ASP A 76 15.23 -8.77 -3.50
CA ASP A 76 16.43 -8.55 -2.68
C ASP A 76 17.24 -7.31 -3.14
N VAL A 77 16.84 -6.70 -4.26
CA VAL A 77 17.44 -5.46 -4.76
C VAL A 77 16.90 -4.29 -3.96
N ALA A 78 17.79 -3.50 -3.35
CA ALA A 78 17.40 -2.35 -2.56
C ALA A 78 16.64 -1.32 -3.42
N ALA A 79 15.39 -1.04 -3.03
CA ALA A 79 14.55 -0.02 -3.63
C ALA A 79 14.16 1.03 -2.57
N PRO A 80 14.28 2.33 -2.87
CA PRO A 80 14.06 3.39 -1.89
C PRO A 80 12.60 3.42 -1.43
N ALA A 81 12.41 3.67 -0.13
CA ALA A 81 11.13 4.03 0.45
C ALA A 81 11.23 5.40 1.13
N PRO A 82 10.11 6.07 1.42
CA PRO A 82 10.11 7.37 2.09
C PRO A 82 10.81 7.29 3.45
N SER A 83 11.44 8.40 3.83
CA SER A 83 12.03 8.54 5.16
C SER A 83 10.99 8.27 6.25
N GLY A 84 11.35 7.42 7.22
CA GLY A 84 10.47 7.03 8.32
C GLY A 84 9.58 5.81 8.04
N VAL A 85 9.60 5.26 6.81
CA VAL A 85 8.96 3.97 6.50
C VAL A 85 10.01 2.87 6.55
N ASN A 86 9.87 1.95 7.51
CA ASN A 86 10.72 0.77 7.57
C ASN A 86 10.34 -0.21 6.46
N VAL A 87 11.30 -0.49 5.58
CA VAL A 87 11.14 -1.46 4.49
C VAL A 87 11.47 -2.85 5.00
N TRP A 88 10.51 -3.76 4.89
CA TRP A 88 10.78 -5.17 5.02
C TRP A 88 11.31 -5.72 3.68
N ARG A 89 12.43 -6.44 3.75
CA ARG A 89 13.15 -6.99 2.60
C ARG A 89 13.80 -8.33 2.97
N GLY A 90 14.28 -9.03 1.96
CA GLY A 90 14.94 -10.33 2.10
C GLY A 90 14.03 -11.51 1.74
N PRO A 91 14.51 -12.76 1.90
CA PRO A 91 13.82 -13.95 1.42
C PRO A 91 12.39 -14.11 1.95
N GLU A 92 12.14 -13.71 3.19
CA GLU A 92 10.82 -13.80 3.82
C GLU A 92 9.85 -12.77 3.24
N ALA A 93 10.32 -11.57 2.89
CA ALA A 93 9.52 -10.55 2.21
C ALA A 93 9.15 -11.00 0.79
N THR A 94 10.10 -11.63 0.08
CA THR A 94 9.87 -12.25 -1.23
C THR A 94 8.84 -13.38 -1.14
N ALA A 95 8.94 -14.25 -0.14
CA ALA A 95 7.99 -15.34 0.08
C ALA A 95 6.58 -14.82 0.40
N PHE A 96 6.48 -13.77 1.23
CA PHE A 96 5.24 -13.08 1.51
C PHE A 96 4.59 -12.50 0.24
N ALA A 97 5.36 -11.78 -0.58
CA ALA A 97 4.85 -11.24 -1.84
C ALA A 97 4.36 -12.35 -2.79
N ARG A 98 5.11 -13.45 -2.91
CA ARG A 98 4.70 -14.60 -3.72
C ARG A 98 3.41 -15.27 -3.21
N ALA A 99 3.26 -15.40 -1.90
CA ALA A 99 2.06 -15.98 -1.28
C ALA A 99 0.81 -15.12 -1.45
N LEU A 100 0.96 -13.80 -1.62
CA LEU A 100 -0.14 -12.90 -1.95
C LEU A 100 -0.66 -13.07 -3.39
N HIS A 101 0.11 -13.73 -4.26
CA HIS A 101 -0.19 -13.89 -5.69
C HIS A 101 -0.37 -12.56 -6.44
N VAL A 102 0.36 -11.51 -6.05
CA VAL A 102 0.36 -10.22 -6.77
C VAL A 102 0.60 -10.40 -8.26
N GLY A 103 -0.26 -9.81 -9.08
CA GLY A 103 -0.19 -9.83 -10.54
C GLY A 103 0.70 -8.74 -11.13
N ALA A 104 0.87 -7.62 -10.42
CA ALA A 104 1.73 -6.51 -10.84
C ALA A 104 2.36 -5.76 -9.66
N TYR A 105 3.48 -5.09 -9.91
CA TYR A 105 4.07 -4.13 -8.98
C TYR A 105 3.94 -2.69 -9.52
N PRO A 106 3.80 -1.69 -8.65
CA PRO A 106 3.51 -1.83 -7.22
C PRO A 106 2.09 -2.40 -6.96
N THR A 107 1.89 -2.97 -5.79
CA THR A 107 0.58 -3.37 -5.26
C THR A 107 0.32 -2.70 -3.93
N VAL A 108 -0.88 -2.14 -3.75
CA VAL A 108 -1.35 -1.56 -2.49
C VAL A 108 -2.44 -2.45 -1.93
N LEU A 109 -2.34 -2.83 -0.66
CA LEU A 109 -3.34 -3.60 0.06
C LEU A 109 -3.91 -2.77 1.19
N LEU A 110 -5.23 -2.70 1.28
CA LEU A 110 -5.91 -2.29 2.50
C LEU A 110 -6.22 -3.53 3.32
N VAL A 111 -5.76 -3.56 4.56
CA VAL A 111 -5.88 -4.71 5.46
C VAL A 111 -6.68 -4.32 6.69
N GLN A 112 -7.58 -5.20 7.14
CA GLN A 112 -8.31 -5.06 8.38
C GLN A 112 -8.22 -6.34 9.21
N GLY A 113 -7.71 -6.23 10.44
CA GLY A 113 -7.53 -7.37 11.34
C GLY A 113 -6.74 -8.53 10.70
N GLY A 114 -5.75 -8.20 9.85
CA GLY A 114 -4.88 -9.18 9.20
C GLY A 114 -5.49 -9.85 7.98
N ARG A 115 -6.63 -9.37 7.48
CA ARG A 115 -7.25 -9.85 6.25
C ARG A 115 -7.26 -8.77 5.18
N VAL A 116 -7.07 -9.19 3.93
CA VAL A 116 -7.09 -8.26 2.78
C VAL A 116 -8.52 -7.77 2.55
N LEU A 117 -8.75 -6.49 2.78
CA LEU A 117 -10.04 -5.84 2.52
C LEU A 117 -10.14 -5.37 1.07
N ASN A 118 -9.04 -4.84 0.52
CA ASN A 118 -8.98 -4.42 -0.87
C ASN A 118 -7.54 -4.48 -1.40
N ALA A 119 -7.39 -4.61 -2.71
CA ALA A 119 -6.10 -4.67 -3.39
C ALA A 119 -6.15 -3.85 -4.68
N TRP A 120 -5.08 -3.10 -4.94
CA TRP A 120 -4.86 -2.37 -6.18
C TRP A 120 -3.49 -2.76 -6.71
N GLU A 121 -3.44 -3.21 -7.96
CA GLU A 121 -2.21 -3.70 -8.58
C GLU A 121 -1.90 -2.88 -9.83
N GLY A 122 -0.62 -2.58 -10.05
CA GLY A 122 -0.13 -1.98 -11.29
C GLY A 122 0.19 -0.50 -11.19
N ASN A 123 0.09 0.20 -12.33
CA ASN A 123 0.62 1.55 -12.45
C ASN A 123 -0.34 2.58 -11.85
N PHE A 124 0.08 3.24 -10.77
CA PHE A 124 -0.65 4.35 -10.16
C PHE A 124 -0.23 5.66 -10.82
N GLY A 125 -1.00 6.12 -11.79
CA GLY A 125 -0.77 7.40 -12.48
C GLY A 125 -2.06 8.21 -12.61
N GLY A 126 -1.96 9.52 -12.39
CA GLY A 126 -3.09 10.47 -12.40
C GLY A 126 -3.08 11.36 -11.15
N ASP A 127 -3.92 12.39 -11.10
CA ASP A 127 -4.09 13.22 -9.90
C ASP A 127 -4.59 12.34 -8.75
N LEU A 128 -3.66 11.92 -7.88
CA LEU A 128 -3.91 11.11 -6.69
C LEU A 128 -4.64 11.91 -5.59
N GLY A 129 -5.28 13.03 -5.93
CA GLY A 129 -5.98 13.91 -5.01
C GLY A 129 -5.04 14.59 -4.01
N LEU A 130 -3.75 14.62 -4.30
CA LEU A 130 -2.69 15.19 -3.47
C LEU A 130 -2.36 16.64 -3.81
N ALA A 131 -3.22 17.33 -4.58
CA ALA A 131 -3.00 18.73 -4.91
C ALA A 131 -2.66 19.52 -3.62
N PRO A 132 -1.48 20.17 -3.54
CA PRO A 132 -1.18 21.05 -2.43
C PRO A 132 -2.24 22.13 -2.44
N ARG A 133 -3.03 22.22 -1.36
CA ARG A 133 -3.92 23.36 -1.18
C ARG A 133 -3.01 24.59 -1.07
N SER A 134 -3.00 25.39 -2.13
CA SER A 134 -2.46 26.74 -2.15
C SER A 134 -3.22 27.63 -1.16
#